data_AF-A0A417Z025-F1
#
_entry.id   AF-A0A417Z025-F1
#
_cell.length_a   1.000
_cell.length_b   1.000
_cell.length_c   1.000
_cell.angle_alpha   90.00
_cell.angle_beta   90.00
_cell.angle_gamma   90.00
#
_symmetry.space_group_name_H-M   'P 1'
#
loop_
_entity.id
_entity.type
_entity.pdbx_description
1 polymer ?
#
loop_
_entity_poly.entity_id
_entity_poly.type
_entity_poly.pdbx_seq_one_letter_code
_entity_poly.pdbx_strand_id
1 'polypeptide(L)'
;MKKLKVSLSVLNLILSGYFLFLALNSEFFFSILRMIAAVIWLFISRMVYKTREVTPTQQVENWVMKEKPKGFLRFVVLNGVIGWGLPVGYSLWVSSTQLEATNHLLISFSKFIAIYLVLGFIMGWFWWNKYMKKSEAMRKENSQNYIKT
;
A
#
# COMPACT_ATOMS: atom_id res chain seq x y z
N MET A 1 -3.70 -8.00 17.35
CA MET A 1 -3.85 -7.43 15.99
C MET A 1 -4.74 -6.19 15.96
N LYS A 2 -5.87 -6.15 16.68
CA LYS A 2 -6.72 -4.96 16.89
C LYS A 2 -5.97 -3.65 17.20
N LYS A 3 -5.05 -3.63 18.17
CA LYS A 3 -4.25 -2.44 18.52
C LYS A 3 -3.47 -1.87 17.32
N LEU A 4 -2.82 -2.75 16.53
CA LEU A 4 -2.08 -2.35 15.34
C LEU A 4 -2.99 -1.72 14.26
N LYS A 5 -4.18 -2.28 14.03
CA LYS A 5 -5.14 -1.71 13.08
C LYS A 5 -5.61 -0.32 13.50
N VAL A 6 -5.89 -0.14 14.78
CA VAL A 6 -6.28 1.17 15.34
C VAL A 6 -5.12 2.16 15.18
N SER A 7 -3.90 1.78 15.55
CA SER A 7 -2.72 2.65 15.37
C SER A 7 -2.49 3.05 13.92
N LEU A 8 -2.58 2.11 12.97
CA LEU A 8 -2.44 2.39 11.53
C LEU A 8 -3.57 3.28 11.00
N SER A 9 -4.81 3.05 11.45
CA SER A 9 -5.95 3.89 11.08
C SER A 9 -5.79 5.32 11.61
N VAL A 10 -5.37 5.48 12.87
CA VAL A 10 -5.07 6.80 13.46
C VAL A 10 -3.94 7.48 12.71
N LEU A 11 -2.87 6.78 12.35
CA LEU A 11 -1.77 7.33 11.56
C LEU A 11 -2.25 7.83 10.19
N ASN A 12 -3.11 7.08 9.50
CA ASN A 12 -3.69 7.50 8.23
C ASN A 12 -4.63 8.71 8.38
N LEU A 13 -5.34 8.83 9.51
CA LEU A 13 -6.15 10.02 9.81
C LEU A 13 -5.27 11.25 10.05
N ILE A 14 -4.14 11.10 10.76
CA ILE A 14 -3.17 12.17 10.97
C ILE A 14 -2.58 12.62 9.62
N LEU A 15 -2.19 11.68 8.76
CA LEU A 15 -1.70 12.00 7.41
C LEU A 15 -2.75 12.74 6.59
N SER A 16 -4.01 12.31 6.64
CA SER A 16 -5.10 13.02 5.97
C SER A 16 -5.27 14.45 6.51
N GLY A 17 -5.26 14.63 7.84
CA GLY A 17 -5.33 15.95 8.47
C GLY A 17 -4.16 16.85 8.08
N TYR A 18 -2.95 16.28 7.97
CA TYR A 18 -1.77 16.99 7.47
C TYR A 18 -1.96 17.49 6.02
N PHE A 19 -2.48 16.66 5.12
CA PHE A 19 -2.77 17.09 3.74
C PHE A 19 -3.87 18.15 3.66
N LEU A 20 -4.90 18.08 4.50
CA LEU A 20 -5.91 19.14 4.59
C LEU A 20 -5.30 20.45 5.09
N PHE A 21 -4.46 20.40 6.12
CA PHE A 21 -3.74 21.58 6.60
C PHE A 21 -2.89 22.20 5.49
N LEU A 22 -2.13 21.38 4.75
CA LEU A 22 -1.36 21.88 3.61
C LEU A 22 -2.24 22.44 2.49
N ALA A 23 -3.42 21.87 2.26
CA ALA A 23 -4.35 22.34 1.23
C ALA A 23 -4.94 23.73 1.58
N LEU A 24 -5.21 24.00 2.85
CA LEU A 24 -5.73 25.29 3.31
C LEU A 24 -4.72 26.44 3.18
N ASN A 25 -3.43 26.11 3.11
CA ASN A 25 -2.33 27.08 3.01
C ASN A 25 -1.74 27.18 1.58
N SER A 26 -2.42 26.61 0.58
CA SER A 26 -1.96 26.59 -0.81
C SER A 26 -2.83 27.42 -1.73
N GLU A 27 -2.27 27.76 -2.89
CA GLU A 27 -3.07 28.21 -4.04
C GLU A 27 -4.09 27.15 -4.47
N PHE A 28 -5.17 27.62 -5.11
CA PHE A 28 -6.34 26.80 -5.46
C PHE A 28 -5.99 25.48 -6.15
N PHE A 29 -5.12 25.50 -7.16
CA PHE A 29 -4.74 24.29 -7.91
C PHE A 29 -4.03 23.26 -7.02
N PHE A 30 -3.03 23.69 -6.23
CA PHE A 30 -2.30 22.80 -5.32
C PHE A 30 -3.15 22.32 -4.15
N SER A 31 -4.10 23.16 -3.70
CA SER A 31 -5.10 22.81 -2.69
C SER A 31 -5.92 21.60 -3.14
N ILE A 32 -6.42 21.59 -4.39
CA ILE A 32 -7.16 20.45 -4.95
C ILE A 32 -6.32 19.16 -4.94
N LEU A 33 -5.06 19.22 -5.38
CA LEU A 33 -4.18 18.05 -5.39
C LEU A 33 -3.95 17.49 -3.97
N ARG A 34 -3.74 18.36 -3.00
CA ARG A 34 -3.56 17.97 -1.59
C ARG A 34 -4.85 17.43 -0.98
N MET A 35 -6.02 17.98 -1.34
CA MET A 35 -7.32 17.42 -0.95
C MET A 35 -7.53 16.00 -1.50
N ILE A 36 -7.12 15.72 -2.74
CA ILE A 36 -7.18 14.36 -3.30
C ILE A 36 -6.33 13.40 -2.46
N ALA A 37 -5.11 13.78 -2.07
CA ALA A 37 -4.29 12.95 -1.19
C ALA A 37 -4.96 12.73 0.18
N ALA A 38 -5.55 13.77 0.77
CA ALA A 38 -6.30 13.65 2.02
C ALA A 38 -7.44 12.62 1.92
N VAL A 39 -8.19 12.64 0.82
CA VAL A 39 -9.29 11.68 0.55
C VAL A 39 -8.75 10.25 0.37
N ILE A 40 -7.64 10.08 -0.36
CA ILE A 40 -6.98 8.77 -0.51
C ILE A 40 -6.63 8.18 0.87
N TRP A 41 -6.03 8.98 1.75
CA TRP A 41 -5.65 8.50 3.09
C TRP A 41 -6.86 8.23 4.00
N LEU A 42 -7.95 9.01 3.90
CA LEU A 42 -9.21 8.69 4.59
C LEU A 42 -9.78 7.35 4.11
N PHE A 43 -9.78 7.13 2.80
CA PHE A 43 -10.24 5.88 2.21
C PHE A 43 -9.40 4.68 2.69
N ILE A 44 -8.07 4.81 2.67
CA ILE A 44 -7.15 3.78 3.19
C ILE A 44 -7.40 3.54 4.68
N SER A 45 -7.57 4.59 5.49
CA SER A 45 -7.89 4.46 6.92
C SER A 45 -9.16 3.64 7.15
N ARG A 46 -10.23 3.96 6.40
CA ARG A 46 -11.50 3.23 6.44
C ARG A 46 -11.32 1.76 6.02
N MET A 47 -10.53 1.50 4.98
CA MET A 47 -10.25 0.14 4.51
C MET A 47 -9.50 -0.67 5.58
N VAL A 48 -8.45 -0.11 6.18
CA VAL A 48 -7.66 -0.77 7.25
C VAL A 48 -8.54 -1.09 8.46
N TYR A 49 -9.41 -0.16 8.86
CA TYR A 49 -10.33 -0.35 9.98
C TYR A 49 -11.37 -1.44 9.69
N LYS A 50 -11.95 -1.46 8.47
CA LYS A 50 -12.97 -2.44 8.07
C LYS A 50 -12.42 -3.83 7.74
N THR A 51 -11.12 -3.96 7.51
CA THR A 51 -10.53 -5.26 7.14
C THR A 51 -10.72 -6.25 8.29
N ARG A 52 -11.30 -7.42 8.02
CA ARG A 52 -11.51 -8.47 9.03
C ARG A 52 -10.17 -8.98 9.58
N GLU A 53 -10.16 -9.49 10.80
CA GLU A 53 -8.98 -10.19 11.32
C GLU A 53 -8.93 -11.56 10.62
N VAL A 54 -7.95 -11.71 9.72
CA VAL A 54 -7.66 -12.96 9.03
C VAL A 54 -6.41 -13.54 9.69
N THR A 55 -6.43 -14.82 10.04
CA THR A 55 -5.24 -15.46 10.62
C THR A 55 -4.12 -15.52 9.57
N PRO A 56 -2.84 -15.57 9.98
CA PRO A 56 -1.74 -15.69 9.04
C PRO A 56 -1.85 -16.91 8.12
N THR A 57 -2.43 -18.02 8.60
CA THR A 57 -2.71 -19.23 7.83
C THR A 57 -3.79 -18.99 6.77
N GLN A 58 -4.95 -18.48 7.18
CA GLN A 58 -6.03 -18.12 6.25
C GLN A 58 -5.59 -17.09 5.20
N GLN A 59 -4.68 -16.18 5.55
CA GLN A 59 -4.15 -15.20 4.60
C GLN A 59 -3.32 -15.87 3.50
N VAL A 60 -2.48 -16.85 3.86
CA VAL A 60 -1.67 -17.62 2.91
C VAL A 60 -2.56 -18.54 2.08
N GLU A 61 -3.55 -19.20 2.68
CA GLU A 61 -4.52 -20.03 1.95
C GLU A 61 -5.31 -19.22 0.92
N ASN A 62 -5.86 -18.07 1.33
CA ASN A 62 -6.54 -17.16 0.41
C ASN A 62 -5.62 -16.71 -0.72
N TRP A 63 -4.36 -16.40 -0.41
CA TRP A 63 -3.39 -16.02 -1.42
C TRP A 63 -3.08 -17.19 -2.39
N VAL A 64 -2.87 -18.41 -1.89
CA VAL A 64 -2.63 -19.61 -2.73
C VAL A 64 -3.81 -19.90 -3.64
N MET A 65 -5.05 -19.77 -3.13
CA MET A 65 -6.25 -20.12 -3.88
C MET A 65 -6.71 -19.03 -4.86
N LYS A 66 -6.51 -17.75 -4.51
CA LYS A 66 -7.08 -16.62 -5.27
C LYS A 66 -6.06 -15.78 -6.00
N GLU A 67 -4.88 -15.58 -5.44
CA GLU A 67 -3.90 -14.63 -5.97
C GLU A 67 -2.79 -15.33 -6.75
N LYS A 68 -2.22 -16.40 -6.20
CA LYS A 68 -1.16 -17.19 -6.84
C LYS A 68 -1.52 -17.68 -8.26
N PRO A 69 -2.75 -18.19 -8.54
CA PRO A 69 -3.10 -18.68 -9.88
C PRO A 69 -3.17 -17.56 -10.93
N LYS A 70 -3.37 -16.32 -10.49
CA LYS A 70 -3.41 -15.15 -11.39
C LYS A 70 -2.02 -14.67 -11.82
N GLY A 71 -0.96 -15.26 -11.25
CA GLY A 71 0.42 -15.04 -11.66
C GLY A 71 1.15 -13.95 -10.87
N PHE A 72 2.48 -14.06 -10.91
CA PHE A 72 3.43 -13.19 -10.22
C PHE A 72 3.27 -11.72 -10.61
N LEU A 73 3.30 -11.42 -11.93
CA LEU A 73 3.33 -10.05 -12.42
C LEU A 73 2.09 -9.27 -11.99
N ARG A 74 0.90 -9.89 -12.11
CA ARG A 74 -0.35 -9.28 -11.68
C ARG A 74 -0.34 -8.99 -10.17
N PHE A 75 0.16 -9.92 -9.36
CA PHE A 75 0.23 -9.73 -7.92
C PHE A 75 1.13 -8.54 -7.55
N VAL A 76 2.32 -8.45 -8.16
CA VAL A 76 3.29 -7.38 -7.90
C VAL A 76 2.73 -6.03 -8.33
N VAL A 77 2.10 -5.95 -9.51
CA VAL A 77 1.51 -4.72 -10.01
C VAL A 77 0.33 -4.27 -9.14
N LEU A 78 -0.62 -5.15 -8.83
CA LEU A 78 -1.81 -4.75 -8.07
C LEU A 78 -1.50 -4.45 -6.60
N ASN A 79 -0.74 -5.32 -5.93
CA ASN A 79 -0.53 -5.21 -4.49
C ASN A 79 0.68 -4.34 -4.13
N GLY A 80 1.70 -4.31 -4.98
CA GLY A 80 2.90 -3.50 -4.77
C GLY A 80 2.78 -2.12 -5.41
N VAL A 81 2.67 -2.09 -6.75
CA VAL A 81 2.73 -0.84 -7.51
C VAL A 81 1.46 0.01 -7.28
N ILE A 82 0.28 -0.54 -7.55
CA ILE A 82 -0.99 0.18 -7.41
C ILE A 82 -1.40 0.28 -5.94
N GLY A 83 -1.24 -0.80 -5.19
CA GLY A 83 -1.65 -0.87 -3.78
C GLY A 83 -0.81 -0.01 -2.83
N TRP A 84 0.44 0.31 -3.19
CA TRP A 84 1.35 1.05 -2.32
C TRP A 84 2.16 2.12 -3.06
N GLY A 85 2.84 1.76 -4.14
CA GLY A 85 3.74 2.67 -4.86
C GLY A 85 3.05 3.97 -5.34
N LEU A 86 1.95 3.85 -6.07
CA LEU A 86 1.21 5.00 -6.60
C LEU A 86 0.65 5.91 -5.50
N PRO A 87 -0.11 5.41 -4.49
CA PRO A 87 -0.60 6.24 -3.39
C PRO A 87 0.51 6.97 -2.64
N VAL A 88 1.61 6.29 -2.31
CA VAL A 88 2.73 6.87 -1.56
C VAL A 88 3.49 7.89 -2.41
N GLY A 89 3.79 7.56 -3.66
CA GLY A 89 4.49 8.45 -4.58
C GLY A 89 3.70 9.74 -4.87
N TYR A 90 2.39 9.61 -5.09
CA TYR A 90 1.51 10.77 -5.23
C TYR A 90 1.51 11.63 -3.97
N SER A 91 1.33 11.02 -2.80
CA SER A 91 1.28 11.72 -1.52
C SER A 91 2.55 12.52 -1.24
N LEU A 92 3.71 11.93 -1.52
CA LEU A 92 4.99 12.57 -1.28
C LEU A 92 5.28 13.70 -2.29
N TRP A 93 4.86 13.52 -3.54
CA TRP A 93 4.94 14.58 -4.53
C TRP A 93 4.09 15.79 -4.11
N VAL A 94 2.82 15.58 -3.73
CA VAL A 94 1.94 16.70 -3.36
C VAL A 94 2.28 17.34 -2.00
N SER A 95 3.00 16.63 -1.11
CA SER A 95 3.55 17.21 0.12
C SER A 95 4.86 17.96 -0.10
N SER A 96 5.52 17.81 -1.26
CA SER A 96 6.82 18.42 -1.47
C SER A 96 6.73 19.94 -1.53
N THR A 97 7.63 20.61 -0.82
CA THR A 97 7.73 22.09 -0.81
C THR A 97 8.11 22.66 -2.17
N GLN A 98 8.67 21.82 -3.06
CA GLN A 98 9.02 22.18 -4.43
C GLN A 98 7.80 22.28 -5.35
N LEU A 99 6.64 21.72 -4.97
CA LEU A 99 5.44 21.69 -5.81
C LEU A 99 5.02 23.10 -6.28
N GLU A 100 5.10 24.09 -5.39
CA GLU A 100 4.72 25.48 -5.68
C GLU A 100 5.86 26.27 -6.33
N ALA A 101 7.12 25.82 -6.16
CA ALA A 101 8.31 26.54 -6.62
C ALA A 101 8.80 26.13 -8.02
N THR A 102 8.32 25.02 -8.59
CA THR A 102 8.81 24.52 -9.89
C THR A 102 7.81 24.74 -11.03
N ASN A 103 8.25 25.42 -12.09
CA ASN A 103 7.51 25.51 -13.36
C ASN A 103 7.37 24.16 -14.10
N HIS A 104 8.01 23.10 -13.61
CA HIS A 104 8.06 21.78 -14.23
C HIS A 104 7.33 20.71 -13.40
N LEU A 105 6.06 20.98 -13.08
CA LEU A 105 5.19 20.10 -12.29
C LEU A 105 5.18 18.64 -12.79
N LEU A 106 5.03 18.45 -14.11
CA LEU A 106 4.98 17.12 -14.71
C LEU A 106 6.30 16.35 -14.59
N ILE A 107 7.44 17.04 -14.65
CA ILE A 107 8.76 16.41 -14.51
C ILE A 107 9.01 16.00 -13.06
N SER A 108 8.62 16.86 -12.11
CA SER A 108 8.68 16.52 -10.69
C SER A 108 7.78 15.32 -10.39
N PHE A 109 6.53 15.35 -10.88
CA PHE A 109 5.58 14.25 -10.71
C PHE A 109 6.12 12.93 -11.27
N SER A 110 6.63 12.93 -12.50
CA SER A 110 7.13 11.71 -13.13
C SER A 110 8.33 11.12 -12.40
N LYS A 111 9.24 11.96 -11.88
CA LYS A 111 10.37 11.50 -11.05
C LYS A 111 9.90 10.81 -9.78
N PHE A 112 8.99 11.44 -9.03
CA PHE A 112 8.45 10.85 -7.80
C PHE A 112 7.73 9.53 -8.12
N ILE A 113 6.80 9.54 -9.08
CA ILE A 113 6.07 8.33 -9.45
C ILE A 113 7.03 7.23 -9.91
N ALA A 114 8.02 7.51 -10.77
CA ALA A 114 8.97 6.50 -11.23
C ALA A 114 9.71 5.80 -10.07
N ILE A 115 10.20 6.56 -9.08
CA ILE A 115 10.87 6.01 -7.90
C ILE A 115 9.91 5.10 -7.11
N TYR A 116 8.68 5.57 -6.86
CA TYR A 116 7.72 4.80 -6.07
C TYR A 116 7.08 3.63 -6.82
N LEU A 117 7.04 3.65 -8.15
CA LEU A 117 6.71 2.49 -8.98
C LEU A 117 7.75 1.38 -8.78
N VAL A 118 9.05 1.73 -8.83
CA VAL A 118 10.15 0.78 -8.59
C VAL A 118 10.09 0.22 -7.17
N LEU A 119 9.93 1.09 -6.16
CA LEU A 119 9.79 0.63 -4.77
C LEU A 119 8.54 -0.24 -4.57
N GLY A 120 7.41 0.12 -5.21
CA GLY A 120 6.20 -0.69 -5.21
C GLY A 120 6.43 -2.07 -5.83
N PHE A 121 7.19 -2.16 -6.92
CA PHE A 121 7.56 -3.42 -7.53
C PHE A 121 8.42 -4.28 -6.59
N ILE A 122 9.45 -3.69 -5.97
CA ILE A 122 10.31 -4.37 -4.99
C ILE A 122 9.49 -4.90 -3.81
N MET A 123 8.57 -4.09 -3.28
CA MET A 123 7.67 -4.49 -2.20
C MET A 123 6.74 -5.64 -2.61
N GLY A 124 6.15 -5.56 -3.80
CA GLY A 124 5.31 -6.63 -4.35
C GLY A 124 6.08 -7.94 -4.53
N TRP A 125 7.31 -7.87 -5.04
CA TRP A 125 8.22 -9.02 -5.15
C TRP A 125 8.53 -9.62 -3.78
N PHE A 126 8.89 -8.79 -2.80
CA PHE A 126 9.20 -9.23 -1.46
C PHE A 126 8.01 -9.95 -0.80
N TRP A 127 6.80 -9.40 -0.95
CA TRP A 127 5.58 -10.03 -0.45
C TRP A 127 5.28 -11.36 -1.14
N TRP A 128 5.42 -11.43 -2.47
CA TRP A 128 5.26 -12.69 -3.20
C TRP A 128 6.17 -13.79 -2.65
N ASN A 129 7.46 -13.49 -2.49
CA ASN A 129 8.44 -14.44 -1.96
C ASN A 129 8.13 -14.84 -0.52
N LYS A 130 7.68 -13.89 0.30
CA LYS A 130 7.24 -14.18 1.67
C LYS A 130 6.06 -15.16 1.69
N TYR A 131 5.06 -14.96 0.82
CA TYR A 131 3.91 -15.87 0.73
C TYR A 131 4.28 -17.25 0.18
N MET A 132 5.17 -17.31 -0.83
CA MET A 132 5.71 -18.58 -1.34
C MET A 132 6.36 -19.40 -0.22
N LYS A 133 7.33 -18.80 0.49
CA LYS A 133 8.04 -19.48 1.60
C LYS A 133 7.08 -19.95 2.70
N LYS A 134 6.09 -19.13 3.07
CA LYS A 134 5.06 -19.52 4.05
C LYS A 134 4.17 -20.67 3.56
N SER A 135 3.79 -20.66 2.29
CA SER A 135 2.97 -21.73 1.70
C SER A 135 3.70 -23.07 1.65
N GLU A 136 5.01 -23.06 1.41
CA GLU A 136 5.84 -24.27 1.42
C GLU A 136 6.01 -24.83 2.83
N ALA A 137 6.22 -23.97 3.83
CA ALA A 137 6.30 -24.37 5.22
C ALA A 137 5.02 -25.08 5.70
N MET A 138 3.84 -24.51 5.40
CA MET A 138 2.54 -25.12 5.73
C MET A 138 2.34 -26.49 5.06
N ARG A 139 2.77 -26.63 3.79
CA ARG A 139 2.69 -27.91 3.09
C ARG A 139 3.54 -29.00 3.75
N LYS A 140 4.76 -28.67 4.17
CA LYS A 140 5.66 -29.62 4.86
C LYS A 140 5.08 -30.08 6.19
N GLU A 141 4.56 -29.16 6.99
CA GLU A 141 3.90 -29.45 8.27
C GLU A 141 2.70 -30.39 8.09
N ASN A 142 1.83 -30.10 7.13
CA ASN A 142 0.68 -30.96 6.84
C ASN A 142 1.13 -32.36 6.38
N SER A 143 2.14 -32.48 5.51
CA SER A 143 2.65 -33.79 5.06
C SER A 143 3.25 -34.63 6.18
N GLN A 144 3.85 -34.01 7.20
CA GLN A 144 4.41 -34.73 8.35
C GLN A 144 3.33 -35.22 9.32
N ASN A 145 2.21 -34.51 9.43
CA ASN A 145 1.08 -34.93 10.26
C ASN A 145 0.35 -36.15 9.67
N TYR A 146 0.23 -36.25 8.35
CA TYR A 146 -0.37 -37.44 7.69
C TYR A 146 0.46 -38.73 7.85
N ILE A 147 1.76 -38.63 8.14
CA ILE A 147 2.64 -39.80 8.35
C ILE A 147 2.52 -40.33 9.80
N LYS A 148 1.96 -39.55 10.72
CA LYS A 148 1.87 -39.87 12.15
C LYS A 148 0.48 -40.37 12.59
N THR A 149 -0.51 -40.36 11.71
CA THR A 149 -1.86 -40.93 11.89
C THR A 149 -1.98 -42.21 11.10
#